data_AF-A0A3D9BM24-F1
#
_entry.id   AF-A0A3D9BM24-F1
#
_cell.length_a   1.000
_cell.length_b   1.000
_cell.length_c   1.000
_cell.angle_alpha   90.00
_cell.angle_beta   90.00
_cell.angle_gamma   90.00
#
_symmetry.space_group_name_H-M   'P 1'
#
loop_
_entity.id
_entity.type
_entity.pdbx_description
1 polymer ?
#
loop_
_entity_poly.entity_id
_entity_poly.type
_entity_poly.pdbx_seq_one_letter_code
_entity_poly.pdbx_strand_id
1 'polypeptide(L)'
;MKNFNKAAFALAFTGILMFSGKMNGQFLGGMRLKSDEEGPKGQFMIYGSLDYSKTNTPSGSNSSVSSAPVGVGYFVNNNDVIGVNYAYAQNVENKNVVYKQNEAGFWYSPSVTLGKYFALIAQVDAHYVWGQQISETTSSMQDFNGYRLRAYPLVALFLGGGWALKFKFAELSMLQTKTKQDGWTKTYVAGINGSTFGVGVSKNIDFRKKSQ
;
A
#
# COMPACT_ATOMS: atom_id res chain seq x y z
N MET A 1 16.74 26.13 6.76
CA MET A 1 16.11 24.80 6.85
C MET A 1 15.51 24.28 5.53
N LYS A 2 16.00 24.67 4.34
CA LYS A 2 15.49 24.17 3.03
C LYS A 2 16.31 23.03 2.41
N ASN A 3 17.58 22.87 2.83
CA ASN A 3 18.51 21.92 2.20
C ASN A 3 18.57 20.54 2.89
N PHE A 4 18.08 20.43 4.13
CA PHE A 4 18.07 19.16 4.88
C PHE A 4 17.08 18.13 4.30
N ASN A 5 15.93 18.60 3.79
CA ASN A 5 14.88 17.72 3.25
C ASN A 5 15.26 17.08 1.91
N LYS A 6 16.07 17.76 1.08
CA LYS A 6 16.54 17.19 -0.20
C LYS A 6 17.59 16.11 0.02
N ALA A 7 18.50 16.31 0.98
CA ALA A 7 19.52 15.33 1.33
C ALA A 7 18.93 14.08 2.00
N ALA A 8 17.95 14.25 2.90
CA ALA A 8 17.28 13.12 3.54
C ALA A 8 16.47 12.26 2.55
N PHE A 9 15.80 12.89 1.58
CA PHE A 9 15.05 12.17 0.54
C PHE A 9 15.98 11.42 -0.41
N ALA A 10 17.09 12.04 -0.84
CA ALA A 10 18.10 11.38 -1.66
C ALA A 10 18.78 10.23 -0.91
N LEU A 11 19.09 10.39 0.39
CA LEU A 11 19.67 9.32 1.22
C LEU A 11 18.70 8.16 1.46
N ALA A 12 17.41 8.44 1.66
CA ALA A 12 16.39 7.40 1.79
C ALA A 12 16.21 6.64 0.46
N PHE A 13 16.15 7.36 -0.67
CA PHE A 13 15.99 6.75 -2.00
C PHE A 13 17.24 5.93 -2.40
N THR A 14 18.44 6.45 -2.13
CA THR A 14 19.69 5.73 -2.41
C THR A 14 19.90 4.58 -1.42
N GLY A 15 19.48 4.71 -0.16
CA GLY A 15 19.50 3.65 0.83
C GLY A 15 18.62 2.47 0.40
N ILE A 16 17.37 2.73 -0.03
CA ILE A 16 16.46 1.69 -0.53
C ILE A 16 17.04 0.99 -1.78
N LEU A 17 17.70 1.74 -2.67
CA LEU A 17 18.39 1.19 -3.85
C LEU A 17 19.66 0.40 -3.53
N MET A 18 20.37 0.71 -2.43
CA MET A 18 21.58 -0.02 -2.02
C MET A 18 21.25 -1.26 -1.18
N PHE A 19 20.13 -1.28 -0.46
CA PHE A 19 19.67 -2.46 0.29
C PHE A 19 19.07 -3.55 -0.60
N SER A 20 18.65 -3.24 -1.83
CA SER A 20 18.09 -4.24 -2.75
C SER A 20 19.13 -5.20 -3.35
N GLY A 21 20.43 -4.91 -3.21
CA GLY A 21 21.51 -5.62 -3.90
C GLY A 21 22.35 -6.59 -3.05
N LYS A 22 22.23 -6.62 -1.72
CA LYS A 22 23.13 -7.42 -0.85
C LYS A 22 22.46 -8.20 0.29
N MET A 23 21.15 -8.44 0.21
CA MET A 23 20.48 -9.37 1.15
C MET A 23 20.54 -10.80 0.59
N ASN A 24 21.63 -11.52 0.89
CA ASN A 24 21.74 -12.98 0.72
C ASN A 24 21.03 -13.76 1.85
N GLY A 25 20.10 -13.12 2.56
CA GLY A 25 19.33 -13.76 3.62
C GLY A 25 18.21 -14.60 3.02
N GLN A 26 18.31 -15.92 3.13
CA GLN A 26 17.16 -16.81 3.01
C GLN A 26 16.20 -16.51 4.15
N PHE A 27 15.28 -15.57 3.94
CA PHE A 27 14.18 -15.36 4.87
C PHE A 27 13.10 -16.41 4.57
N LEU A 28 12.86 -17.32 5.52
CA LEU A 28 11.86 -18.40 5.42
C LEU A 28 12.06 -19.35 4.21
N GLY A 29 13.30 -19.55 3.76
CA GLY A 29 13.60 -20.37 2.58
C GLY A 29 13.26 -19.70 1.24
N GLY A 30 12.85 -18.43 1.25
CA GLY A 30 12.61 -17.65 0.05
C GLY A 30 13.89 -17.14 -0.59
N MET A 31 13.85 -16.96 -1.91
CA MET A 31 14.95 -16.43 -2.69
C MET A 31 14.50 -15.24 -3.55
N ARG A 32 15.34 -14.21 -3.59
CA ARG A 32 15.21 -13.14 -4.59
C ARG A 32 15.70 -13.70 -5.92
N LEU A 33 14.92 -13.49 -6.97
CA LEU A 33 15.29 -13.85 -8.34
C LEU A 33 16.50 -13.02 -8.76
N LYS A 34 17.48 -13.67 -9.37
CA LYS A 34 18.65 -12.96 -9.89
C LYS A 34 18.27 -12.13 -11.12
N SER A 35 19.13 -11.19 -11.50
CA SER A 35 18.85 -10.29 -12.63
C SER A 35 18.88 -10.96 -14.01
N ASP A 36 19.58 -12.09 -14.11
CA ASP A 36 19.76 -12.94 -15.27
C ASP A 36 18.69 -14.05 -15.37
N GLU A 37 17.90 -14.27 -14.32
CA GLU A 37 16.78 -15.19 -14.32
C GLU A 37 15.55 -14.56 -15.01
N GLU A 38 14.73 -15.41 -15.63
CA GLU A 38 13.47 -14.98 -16.22
C GLU A 38 12.53 -14.45 -15.13
N GLY A 39 12.10 -13.20 -15.28
CA GLY A 39 11.30 -12.54 -14.27
C GLY A 39 10.63 -11.26 -14.78
N PRO A 40 9.87 -10.57 -13.92
CA PRO A 40 9.01 -9.48 -14.32
C PRO A 40 9.73 -8.16 -14.59
N LYS A 41 11.07 -8.10 -14.49
CA LYS A 41 11.85 -6.87 -14.73
C LYS A 41 11.44 -6.19 -16.03
N GLY A 42 11.09 -4.92 -15.95
CA GLY A 42 10.67 -4.09 -17.08
C GLY A 42 9.19 -4.22 -17.46
N GLN A 43 8.41 -5.06 -16.77
CA GLN A 43 6.96 -5.17 -16.97
C GLN A 43 6.21 -4.12 -16.14
N PHE A 44 5.00 -3.80 -16.58
CA PHE A 44 4.06 -2.99 -15.83
C PHE A 44 3.07 -3.89 -15.11
N MET A 45 2.78 -3.58 -13.85
CA MET A 45 1.77 -4.26 -13.06
C MET A 45 0.55 -3.36 -12.92
N ILE A 46 -0.63 -3.85 -13.24
CA ILE A 46 -1.89 -3.23 -12.83
C ILE A 46 -2.46 -4.04 -11.68
N TYR A 47 -2.96 -3.39 -10.64
CA TYR A 47 -3.56 -4.09 -9.51
C TYR A 47 -4.78 -3.37 -8.94
N GLY A 48 -5.64 -4.15 -8.29
CA GLY A 48 -6.71 -3.65 -7.44
C GLY A 48 -6.89 -4.56 -6.22
N SER A 49 -7.27 -3.99 -5.08
CA SER A 49 -7.61 -4.77 -3.89
C SER A 49 -8.88 -4.28 -3.21
N LEU A 50 -9.40 -5.13 -2.33
CA LEU A 50 -10.47 -4.82 -1.39
C LEU A 50 -9.91 -5.07 0.02
N ASP A 51 -9.88 -4.00 0.81
CA ASP A 51 -9.26 -4.01 2.12
C ASP A 51 -10.32 -3.89 3.22
N TYR A 52 -10.42 -4.93 4.04
CA TYR A 52 -11.26 -4.98 5.23
C TYR A 52 -10.44 -4.56 6.46
N SER A 53 -10.96 -3.61 7.24
CA SER A 53 -10.38 -3.27 8.55
C SER A 53 -11.47 -3.22 9.61
N LYS A 54 -11.19 -3.90 10.73
CA LYS A 54 -12.01 -3.85 11.94
C LYS A 54 -11.26 -3.03 12.99
N THR A 55 -11.74 -1.81 13.23
CA THR A 55 -11.30 -1.00 14.36
C THR A 55 -12.15 -1.34 15.57
N ASN A 56 -11.58 -2.04 16.56
CA ASN A 56 -12.26 -2.27 17.83
C ASN A 56 -12.16 -0.98 18.67
N THR A 57 -13.28 -0.30 18.90
CA THR A 57 -13.38 0.79 19.88
C THR A 57 -13.87 0.25 21.24
N PRO A 58 -13.49 0.85 22.39
CA PRO A 58 -13.88 0.38 23.73
C PRO A 58 -15.40 0.26 23.98
N SER A 59 -16.24 0.92 23.16
CA SER A 59 -17.69 0.98 23.30
C SER A 59 -18.48 0.18 22.25
N GLY A 60 -17.83 -0.62 21.40
CA GLY A 60 -18.52 -1.43 20.39
C GLY A 60 -17.63 -1.83 19.21
N SER A 61 -18.00 -2.92 18.53
CA SER A 61 -17.32 -3.39 17.33
C SER A 61 -17.94 -2.79 16.07
N ASN A 62 -17.31 -1.77 15.49
CA ASN A 62 -17.67 -1.29 14.15
C ASN A 62 -16.77 -1.96 13.09
N SER A 63 -17.39 -2.65 12.14
CA SER A 63 -16.74 -3.22 10.95
C SER A 63 -16.94 -2.27 9.77
N SER A 64 -15.86 -1.82 9.13
CA SER A 64 -15.95 -1.00 7.91
C SER A 64 -15.16 -1.64 6.76
N VAL A 65 -15.74 -1.62 5.56
CA VAL A 65 -15.01 -1.93 4.33
C VAL A 65 -14.19 -0.68 4.00
N SER A 66 -12.87 -0.76 4.18
CA SER A 66 -12.06 0.42 4.46
C SER A 66 -11.45 1.10 3.23
N SER A 67 -11.24 0.38 2.12
CA SER A 67 -10.79 0.97 0.86
C SER A 67 -10.74 -0.06 -0.28
N ALA A 68 -10.86 0.43 -1.52
CA ALA A 68 -10.61 -0.34 -2.73
C ALA A 68 -9.52 0.34 -3.58
N PRO A 69 -8.21 0.16 -3.25
CA PRO A 69 -7.16 0.81 -4.02
C PRO A 69 -7.01 0.18 -5.40
N VAL A 70 -6.78 1.02 -6.39
CA VAL A 70 -6.37 0.64 -7.75
C VAL A 70 -5.07 1.34 -8.06
N GLY A 71 -4.12 0.64 -8.70
CA GLY A 71 -2.83 1.22 -8.99
C GLY A 71 -2.06 0.55 -10.11
N VAL A 72 -0.97 1.21 -10.47
CA VAL A 72 -0.03 0.76 -11.50
C VAL A 72 1.38 0.79 -10.92
N GLY A 73 2.15 -0.25 -11.20
CA GLY A 73 3.55 -0.37 -10.81
C GLY A 73 4.45 -0.75 -11.97
N TYR A 74 5.74 -0.55 -11.78
CA TYR A 74 6.80 -0.90 -12.71
C TYR A 74 7.87 -1.71 -11.99
N PHE A 75 8.21 -2.86 -12.55
CA PHE A 75 9.25 -3.74 -12.01
C PHE A 75 10.64 -3.19 -12.37
N VAL A 76 11.28 -2.52 -11.41
CA VAL A 76 12.65 -1.99 -11.58
C VAL A 76 13.69 -3.12 -11.67
N ASN A 77 13.40 -4.25 -11.03
CA ASN A 77 14.11 -5.51 -11.17
C ASN A 77 13.14 -6.69 -10.98
N ASN A 78 13.64 -7.92 -10.94
CA ASN A 78 12.79 -9.12 -10.82
C ASN A 78 12.04 -9.24 -9.48
N ASN A 79 12.40 -8.46 -8.47
CA ASN A 79 11.89 -8.58 -7.11
C ASN A 79 11.20 -7.31 -6.61
N ASP A 80 11.57 -6.15 -7.12
CA ASP A 80 11.13 -4.87 -6.59
C ASP A 80 10.24 -4.14 -7.59
N VAL A 81 9.13 -3.64 -7.07
CA VAL A 81 8.16 -2.84 -7.82
C VAL A 81 7.99 -1.49 -7.15
N ILE A 82 7.96 -0.44 -7.97
CA ILE A 82 7.55 0.89 -7.54
C ILE A 82 6.31 1.30 -8.32
N GLY A 83 5.38 2.00 -7.69
CA GLY A 83 4.18 2.42 -8.38
C GLY A 83 3.44 3.55 -7.72
N VAL A 84 2.28 3.84 -8.31
CA VAL A 84 1.30 4.78 -7.79
C VAL A 84 -0.04 4.09 -7.65
N ASN A 85 -0.86 4.57 -6.74
CA ASN A 85 -2.21 4.08 -6.54
C ASN A 85 -3.15 5.21 -6.12
N TYR A 86 -4.44 4.91 -6.23
CA TYR A 86 -5.53 5.73 -5.78
C TYR A 86 -6.51 4.84 -5.03
N ALA A 87 -7.02 5.31 -3.90
CA ALA A 87 -8.09 4.63 -3.19
C ALA A 87 -9.17 5.62 -2.75
N TYR A 88 -10.39 5.11 -2.70
CA TYR A 88 -11.56 5.81 -2.17
C TYR A 88 -12.17 5.00 -1.04
N ALA A 89 -12.58 5.69 0.02
CA ALA A 89 -13.24 5.14 1.19
C ALA A 89 -14.43 6.02 1.58
N GLN A 90 -15.52 5.40 2.00
CA GLN A 90 -16.72 6.10 2.45
C GLN A 90 -17.35 5.32 3.61
N ASN A 91 -17.68 6.02 4.70
CA ASN A 91 -18.49 5.46 5.78
C ASN A 91 -19.89 6.06 5.75
N VAL A 92 -20.89 5.19 5.87
CA VAL A 92 -22.31 5.55 5.91
C VAL A 92 -22.89 5.05 7.23
N GLU A 93 -23.46 5.95 8.01
CA GLU A 93 -24.19 5.62 9.23
C GLU A 93 -25.62 6.11 9.09
N ASN A 94 -26.61 5.25 9.39
CA ASN A 94 -28.04 5.60 9.31
C ASN A 94 -28.45 6.26 7.98
N LYS A 95 -27.93 5.75 6.85
CA LYS A 95 -28.12 6.26 5.47
C LYS A 95 -27.49 7.64 5.18
N ASN A 96 -26.80 8.25 6.13
CA ASN A 96 -26.07 9.50 5.95
C ASN A 96 -24.58 9.21 5.78
N VAL A 97 -23.94 9.92 4.84
CA VAL A 97 -22.49 9.80 4.66
C VAL A 97 -21.81 10.62 5.74
N VAL A 98 -21.11 9.94 6.65
CA VAL A 98 -20.44 10.59 7.78
C VAL A 98 -18.95 10.82 7.53
N TYR A 99 -18.38 10.11 6.55
CA TYR A 99 -16.97 10.19 6.19
C TYR A 99 -16.77 9.85 4.72
N LYS A 100 -15.93 10.63 4.03
CA LYS A 100 -15.41 10.36 2.69
C LYS A 100 -13.92 10.64 2.69
N GLN A 101 -13.13 9.75 2.11
CA GLN A 101 -11.69 9.94 1.97
C GLN A 101 -11.23 9.45 0.62
N ASN A 102 -10.41 10.27 -0.03
CA ASN A 102 -9.61 9.91 -1.16
C ASN A 102 -8.15 9.83 -0.69
N GLU A 103 -7.41 8.90 -1.26
CA GLU A 103 -5.96 8.83 -1.08
C GLU A 103 -5.27 8.54 -2.40
N ALA A 104 -4.12 9.16 -2.61
CA ALA A 104 -3.26 8.89 -3.75
C ALA A 104 -1.80 9.00 -3.32
N GLY A 105 -0.95 8.15 -3.87
CA GLY A 105 0.45 8.20 -3.50
C GLY A 105 1.33 7.22 -4.24
N PHE A 106 2.56 7.15 -3.75
CA PHE A 106 3.57 6.22 -4.23
C PHE A 106 3.65 5.03 -3.28
N TRP A 107 4.01 3.89 -3.83
CA TRP A 107 4.29 2.70 -3.07
C TRP A 107 5.52 1.98 -3.62
N TYR A 108 6.22 1.28 -2.73
CA TYR A 108 7.37 0.45 -3.05
C TYR A 108 7.18 -0.93 -2.44
N SER A 109 7.47 -1.97 -3.22
CA SER A 109 7.16 -3.34 -2.84
C SER A 109 8.29 -4.29 -3.24
N PRO A 110 9.19 -4.65 -2.30
CA PRO A 110 10.14 -5.71 -2.50
C PRO A 110 9.51 -7.08 -2.25
N SER A 111 9.97 -8.08 -3.00
CA SER A 111 9.47 -9.45 -2.91
C SER A 111 10.59 -10.49 -2.78
N VAL A 112 10.23 -11.64 -2.21
CA VAL A 112 11.03 -12.88 -2.20
C VAL A 112 10.12 -14.01 -2.66
N THR A 113 10.57 -14.80 -3.63
CA THR A 113 9.80 -15.95 -4.12
C THR A 113 9.91 -17.12 -3.13
N LEU A 114 8.79 -17.78 -2.87
CA LEU A 114 8.65 -18.96 -2.03
C LEU A 114 8.27 -20.15 -2.94
N GLY A 115 9.29 -20.70 -3.61
CA GLY A 115 9.08 -21.70 -4.66
C GLY A 115 8.45 -21.12 -5.92
N LYS A 116 7.79 -21.98 -6.71
CA LYS A 116 7.27 -21.61 -8.03
C LYS A 116 5.99 -20.77 -8.02
N TYR A 117 5.16 -20.95 -7.00
CA TYR A 117 3.80 -20.41 -6.99
C TYR A 117 3.57 -19.28 -6.00
N PHE A 118 4.44 -19.10 -5.02
CA PHE A 118 4.22 -18.12 -3.97
C PHE A 118 5.32 -17.07 -3.93
N ALA A 119 4.98 -15.88 -3.45
CA ALA A 119 5.96 -14.88 -3.05
C ALA A 119 5.52 -14.21 -1.75
N LEU A 120 6.49 -13.96 -0.88
CA LEU A 120 6.32 -13.06 0.25
C LEU A 120 6.75 -11.67 -0.19
N ILE A 121 5.88 -10.70 0.06
CA ILE A 121 6.04 -9.33 -0.40
C ILE A 121 5.92 -8.43 0.82
N ALA A 122 6.82 -7.44 0.94
CA ALA A 122 6.57 -6.30 1.80
C ALA A 122 6.09 -5.14 0.91
N GLN A 123 5.25 -4.27 1.44
CA GLN A 123 4.85 -3.05 0.76
C GLN A 123 4.88 -1.88 1.72
N VAL A 124 5.39 -0.75 1.25
CA VAL A 124 5.35 0.53 1.93
C VAL A 124 4.70 1.58 1.05
N ASP A 125 3.83 2.38 1.64
CA ASP A 125 3.03 3.40 0.97
C ASP A 125 3.29 4.78 1.57
N ALA A 126 3.32 5.80 0.72
CA ALA A 126 3.33 7.20 1.12
C ALA A 126 2.29 7.99 0.33
N HIS A 127 1.18 8.33 0.99
CA HIS A 127 -0.02 8.88 0.37
C HIS A 127 -0.34 10.27 0.87
N TYR A 128 -0.88 11.09 -0.02
CA TYR A 128 -1.65 12.28 0.31
C TYR A 128 -3.12 11.89 0.45
N VAL A 129 -3.78 12.41 1.49
CA VAL A 129 -5.20 12.13 1.76
C VAL A 129 -6.01 13.41 1.78
N TRP A 130 -7.24 13.35 1.29
CA TRP A 130 -8.18 14.46 1.36
C TRP A 130 -9.61 13.95 1.36
N GLY A 131 -10.50 14.69 1.99
CA GLY A 131 -11.87 14.24 2.13
C GLY A 131 -12.69 15.12 3.03
N GLN A 132 -13.79 14.55 3.51
CA GLN A 132 -14.77 15.22 4.34
C GLN A 132 -15.19 14.31 5.50
N GLN A 133 -15.32 14.88 6.69
CA GLN A 133 -15.82 14.16 7.87
C GLN A 133 -16.86 15.01 8.60
N ILE A 134 -17.87 14.37 9.20
CA ILE A 134 -18.79 15.09 10.09
C ILE A 134 -18.00 15.62 11.28
N SER A 135 -18.23 16.89 11.60
CA SER A 135 -17.66 17.52 12.77
C SER A 135 -18.45 17.16 14.03
N GLU A 136 -17.75 16.96 15.14
CA GLU A 136 -18.36 16.74 16.45
C GLU A 136 -19.08 18.00 16.97
N THR A 137 -18.69 19.19 16.48
CA THR A 137 -19.20 20.49 16.94
C THR A 137 -20.20 21.13 15.98
N THR A 138 -20.21 20.72 14.71
CA THR A 138 -21.12 21.22 13.68
C THR A 138 -21.72 20.03 12.93
N SER A 139 -23.04 19.96 12.78
CA SER A 139 -23.74 18.89 12.01
C SER A 139 -23.49 18.96 10.49
N SER A 140 -22.35 19.52 10.08
CA SER A 140 -21.92 19.71 8.70
C SER A 140 -20.62 18.96 8.44
N MET A 141 -20.45 18.50 7.19
CA MET A 141 -19.20 17.92 6.72
C MET A 141 -18.10 18.97 6.66
N GLN A 142 -16.95 18.66 7.23
CA GLN A 142 -15.74 19.49 7.17
C GLN A 142 -14.68 18.85 6.30
N ASP A 143 -14.08 19.67 5.44
CA ASP A 143 -12.95 19.24 4.62
C ASP A 143 -11.72 18.99 5.51
N PHE A 144 -11.00 17.92 5.20
CA PHE A 144 -9.70 17.63 5.77
C PHE A 144 -8.68 17.27 4.67
N ASN A 145 -7.41 17.46 4.99
CA ASN A 145 -6.30 16.93 4.19
C ASN A 145 -5.18 16.41 5.08
N GLY A 146 -4.22 15.70 4.49
CA GLY A 146 -3.16 15.10 5.29
C GLY A 146 -2.28 14.11 4.53
N TYR A 147 -1.61 13.28 5.30
CA TYR A 147 -0.70 12.25 4.80
C TYR A 147 -0.95 10.92 5.49
N ARG A 148 -0.73 9.83 4.75
CA ARG A 148 -0.76 8.46 5.28
C ARG A 148 0.51 7.72 4.90
N LEU A 149 1.16 7.12 5.90
CA LEU A 149 2.26 6.19 5.71
C LEU A 149 1.77 4.80 6.09
N ARG A 150 2.00 3.79 5.25
CA ARG A 150 1.67 2.39 5.57
C ARG A 150 2.84 1.48 5.30
N ALA A 151 2.91 0.40 6.07
CA ALA A 151 3.78 -0.74 5.83
C ALA A 151 3.00 -2.02 6.13
N TYR A 152 3.00 -2.97 5.18
CA TYR A 152 2.30 -4.24 5.37
C TYR A 152 2.96 -5.38 4.59
N PRO A 153 2.93 -6.60 5.13
CA PRO A 153 3.27 -7.80 4.38
C PRO A 153 2.08 -8.29 3.54
N LEU A 154 2.41 -8.92 2.42
CA LEU A 154 1.48 -9.60 1.51
C LEU A 154 2.04 -10.99 1.17
N VAL A 155 1.16 -11.97 0.99
CA VAL A 155 1.48 -13.21 0.28
C VAL A 155 0.86 -13.15 -1.11
N ALA A 156 1.65 -13.42 -2.14
CA ALA A 156 1.16 -13.57 -3.50
C ALA A 156 1.10 -15.04 -3.91
N LEU A 157 0.06 -15.40 -4.67
CA LEU A 157 -0.08 -16.66 -5.39
C LEU A 157 -0.07 -16.36 -6.90
N PHE A 158 0.92 -16.89 -7.62
CA PHE A 158 1.05 -16.76 -9.06
C PHE A 158 0.12 -17.74 -9.77
N LEU A 159 -0.81 -17.20 -10.56
CA LEU A 159 -1.78 -17.99 -11.34
C LEU A 159 -1.28 -18.34 -12.75
N GLY A 160 -0.11 -17.81 -13.14
CA GLY A 160 0.43 -17.93 -14.49
C GLY A 160 -0.08 -16.84 -15.44
N GLY A 161 0.55 -16.75 -16.62
CA GLY A 161 0.22 -15.74 -17.62
C GLY A 161 0.33 -14.28 -17.12
N GLY A 162 1.13 -14.02 -16.09
CA GLY A 162 1.27 -12.70 -15.46
C GLY A 162 0.18 -12.35 -14.44
N TRP A 163 -0.75 -13.24 -14.11
CA TRP A 163 -1.76 -13.02 -13.07
C TRP A 163 -1.26 -13.46 -11.69
N ALA A 164 -1.63 -12.71 -10.65
CA ALA A 164 -1.40 -13.09 -9.26
C ALA A 164 -2.54 -12.64 -8.33
N LEU A 165 -2.86 -13.49 -7.35
CA LEU A 165 -3.68 -13.11 -6.19
C LEU A 165 -2.76 -12.63 -5.07
N LYS A 166 -3.19 -11.63 -4.31
CA LYS A 166 -2.41 -11.05 -3.21
C LYS A 166 -3.26 -10.97 -1.94
N PHE A 167 -2.67 -11.36 -0.82
CA PHE A 167 -3.32 -11.41 0.47
C PHE A 167 -2.55 -10.59 1.49
N LYS A 168 -3.16 -9.51 1.99
CA LYS A 168 -2.67 -8.68 3.10
C LYS A 168 -3.18 -9.26 4.41
N PHE A 169 -2.30 -9.46 5.39
CA PHE A 169 -2.66 -10.10 6.66
C PHE A 169 -2.23 -9.33 7.93
N ALA A 170 -1.49 -8.22 7.76
CA ALA A 170 -1.14 -7.28 8.82
C ALA A 170 -0.94 -5.88 8.23
N GLU A 171 -1.05 -4.83 9.04
CA GLU A 171 -0.79 -3.46 8.62
C GLU A 171 -0.28 -2.60 9.78
N LEU A 172 0.75 -1.81 9.50
CA LEU A 172 1.17 -0.66 10.29
C LEU A 172 0.87 0.60 9.49
N SER A 173 0.08 1.51 10.02
CA SER A 173 -0.38 2.70 9.32
C SER A 173 -0.42 3.91 10.26
N MET A 174 0.07 5.04 9.77
CA MET A 174 -0.03 6.33 10.43
C MET A 174 -0.75 7.28 9.48
N LEU A 175 -1.92 7.73 9.90
CA LEU A 175 -2.72 8.75 9.23
C LEU A 175 -2.60 10.05 10.02
N GLN A 176 -2.21 11.12 9.36
CA GLN A 176 -2.18 12.45 9.95
C GLN A 176 -3.03 13.38 9.10
N THR A 177 -4.12 13.91 9.66
CA THR A 177 -5.08 14.79 8.98
C THR A 177 -5.25 16.12 9.71
N LYS A 178 -5.72 17.13 9.00
CA LYS A 178 -6.01 18.45 9.53
C LYS A 178 -7.33 18.96 8.93
N THR A 179 -8.23 19.44 9.78
CA THR A 179 -9.43 20.18 9.37
C THR A 179 -9.15 21.69 9.41
N LYS A 180 -10.05 22.52 8.88
CA LYS A 180 -9.91 23.99 8.97
C LYS A 180 -10.12 24.51 10.39
N GLN A 181 -10.90 23.81 11.20
CA GLN A 181 -11.31 24.26 12.54
C GLN A 181 -10.49 23.61 13.66
N ASP A 182 -9.93 22.42 13.43
CA ASP A 182 -9.11 21.70 14.42
C ASP A 182 -7.62 21.68 14.04
N GLY A 183 -6.78 21.33 15.02
CA GLY A 183 -5.35 21.09 14.83
C GLY A 183 -5.04 19.83 14.00
N TRP A 184 -3.78 19.43 13.97
CA TRP A 184 -3.39 18.17 13.36
C TRP A 184 -3.84 16.99 14.24
N THR A 185 -4.65 16.10 13.68
CA THR A 185 -5.03 14.83 14.29
C THR A 185 -4.12 13.72 13.77
N LYS A 186 -3.65 12.85 14.66
CA LYS A 186 -2.82 11.68 14.32
C LYS A 186 -3.55 10.41 14.75
N THR A 187 -3.73 9.50 13.81
CA THR A 187 -4.33 8.19 14.02
C THR A 187 -3.31 7.12 13.64
N TYR A 188 -3.07 6.19 14.56
CA TYR A 188 -2.18 5.06 14.35
C TYR A 188 -3.00 3.78 14.30
N VAL A 189 -2.76 2.95 13.29
CA VAL A 189 -3.34 1.62 13.16
C VAL A 189 -2.19 0.62 13.17
N ALA A 190 -2.21 -0.28 14.15
CA ALA A 190 -1.36 -1.45 14.19
C ALA A 190 -2.26 -2.67 14.32
N GLY A 191 -2.39 -3.44 13.24
CA GLY A 191 -3.26 -4.59 13.14
C GLY A 191 -2.47 -5.84 12.75
N ILE A 192 -2.58 -6.90 13.56
CA ILE A 192 -2.12 -8.24 13.23
C ILE A 192 -3.37 -9.14 13.27
N ASN A 193 -3.51 -10.06 12.31
CA ASN A 193 -4.46 -11.18 12.35
C ASN A 193 -5.95 -10.78 12.44
N GLY A 194 -6.58 -10.46 11.30
CA GLY A 194 -8.04 -10.26 11.15
C GLY A 194 -8.56 -8.84 11.45
N SER A 195 -7.76 -8.00 12.09
CA SER A 195 -8.03 -6.55 12.26
C SER A 195 -7.79 -5.75 10.97
N THR A 196 -6.90 -6.24 10.11
CA THR A 196 -6.63 -5.70 8.77
C THR A 196 -6.35 -6.88 7.83
N PHE A 197 -7.29 -7.15 6.91
CA PHE A 197 -7.15 -8.19 5.89
C PHE A 197 -7.51 -7.61 4.52
N GLY A 198 -6.75 -7.95 3.49
CA GLY A 198 -7.00 -7.45 2.14
C GLY A 198 -6.81 -8.55 1.12
N VAL A 199 -7.68 -8.57 0.10
CA VAL A 199 -7.53 -9.46 -1.05
C VAL A 199 -7.41 -8.60 -2.29
N GLY A 200 -6.40 -8.86 -3.10
CA GLY A 200 -6.17 -8.17 -4.35
C GLY A 200 -5.84 -9.10 -5.49
N VAL A 201 -6.02 -8.57 -6.69
CA VAL A 201 -5.62 -9.20 -7.94
C VAL A 201 -4.66 -8.26 -8.67
N SER A 202 -3.68 -8.84 -9.34
CA SER A 202 -2.75 -8.09 -10.19
C SER A 202 -2.49 -8.80 -11.51
N LYS A 203 -2.17 -8.00 -12.51
CA LYS A 203 -1.80 -8.44 -13.85
C LYS A 203 -0.50 -7.74 -14.27
N ASN A 204 0.48 -8.53 -14.67
CA ASN A 204 1.67 -8.04 -15.33
C ASN A 204 1.45 -7.98 -16.84
N ILE A 205 1.88 -6.88 -17.44
CA ILE A 205 1.80 -6.58 -18.87
C ILE A 205 3.20 -6.24 -19.35
N ASP A 206 3.64 -6.96 -20.38
CA ASP A 206 4.92 -6.73 -21.03
C ASP A 206 4.71 -5.92 -22.30
N PHE A 207 5.13 -4.66 -22.27
CA PHE A 207 5.10 -3.77 -23.44
C PHE A 207 6.41 -3.79 -24.23
N ARG A 208 7.39 -4.61 -23.83
CA ARG A 208 8.65 -4.71 -24.57
C ARG A 208 8.38 -5.35 -25.91
N LYS A 209 8.94 -4.73 -26.96
CA LYS A 209 8.86 -5.26 -28.32
C LYS A 209 9.53 -6.64 -28.31
N LYS A 210 8.79 -7.71 -28.61
CA LYS A 210 9.42 -9.01 -28.87
C LYS A 210 10.26 -8.84 -30.13
N SER A 211 11.58 -8.86 -30.01
CA SER A 211 12.43 -9.00 -31.19
C SER A 211 12.14 -10.38 -31.76
N GLN A 212 11.50 -10.40 -32.94
CA GLN A 212 11.45 -11.59 -33.77
C GLN A 212 12.85 -11.87 -34.34
#